data_AF-A0A662F082-F1
#
_entry.id   AF-A0A662F082-F1
#
_cell.length_a   1.000
_cell.length_b   1.000
_cell.length_c   1.000
_cell.angle_alpha   90.00
_cell.angle_beta   90.00
_cell.angle_gamma   90.00
#
_symmetry.space_group_name_H-M   'P 1'
#
loop_
_entity.id
_entity.type
_entity.pdbx_description
1 polymer ?
#
loop_
_entity_poly.entity_id
_entity_poly.type
_entity_poly.pdbx_seq_one_letter_code
_entity_poly.pdbx_strand_id
1 'polypeptide(L)'
;MPIYEHRQLGKTMLGIIGITLTLIGLLLVLVPDDRPLIPVIAPILAVAVLVAFLFGSLTVVVTDERVTASLGLGLIRKSFRIEEIRDVRAVRNHWY
;
A
#
# COMPACT_ATOMS: atom_id res chain seq x y z
N MET A 1 15.74 -19.63 6.07
CA MET A 1 14.53 -19.20 6.79
C MET A 1 14.69 -17.72 7.11
N PRO A 2 13.63 -16.88 7.08
CA PRO A 2 13.75 -15.48 7.45
C PRO A 2 14.13 -15.36 8.93
N ILE A 3 15.16 -14.56 9.23
CA ILE A 3 15.60 -14.26 10.59
C ILE A 3 14.62 -13.27 11.23
N TYR A 4 14.10 -12.33 10.42
CA TYR A 4 13.13 -11.34 10.84
C TYR A 4 12.16 -11.05 9.70
N GLU A 5 10.89 -10.86 10.06
CA GLU A 5 9.84 -10.42 9.14
C GLU A 5 8.90 -9.46 9.87
N HIS A 6 8.65 -8.30 9.27
CA HIS A 6 7.72 -7.33 9.81
C HIS A 6 6.92 -6.65 8.71
N ARG A 7 5.59 -6.60 8.91
CA ARG A 7 4.65 -5.98 7.99
C ARG A 7 4.07 -4.71 8.59
N GLN A 8 4.40 -3.58 7.99
CA GLN A 8 3.88 -2.27 8.35
C GLN A 8 2.67 -1.95 7.46
N LEU A 9 1.47 -1.97 8.04
CA LEU A 9 0.25 -1.59 7.32
C LEU A 9 0.11 -0.07 7.29
N GLY A 10 -0.16 0.48 6.10
CA GLY A 10 -0.47 1.90 5.91
C GLY A 10 -1.89 2.24 6.36
N LYS A 11 -2.20 2.04 7.66
CA LYS A 11 -3.56 2.13 8.20
C LYS A 11 -4.28 3.43 7.84
N THR A 12 -3.60 4.57 7.96
CA THR A 12 -4.16 5.89 7.61
C THR A 12 -4.51 5.97 6.12
N MET A 13 -3.59 5.57 5.24
CA MET A 13 -3.82 5.56 3.79
C MET A 13 -4.98 4.63 3.41
N LEU A 14 -4.99 3.41 3.95
CA LEU A 14 -6.06 2.44 3.73
C LEU A 14 -7.41 2.94 4.25
N GLY A 15 -7.42 3.62 5.40
CA GLY A 15 -8.61 4.22 5.98
C GLY A 15 -9.20 5.32 5.09
N ILE A 16 -8.35 6.24 4.60
CA ILE A 16 -8.78 7.30 3.68
C ILE A 16 -9.35 6.70 2.39
N ILE A 17 -8.62 5.76 1.76
CA ILE A 17 -9.10 5.09 0.55
C ILE A 17 -10.43 4.37 0.81
N GLY A 18 -10.54 3.64 1.92
CA GLY A 18 -11.76 2.94 2.31
C GLY A 18 -12.95 3.89 2.44
N ILE A 19 -12.79 5.00 3.17
CA ILE A 19 -13.83 6.03 3.33
C ILE A 19 -14.24 6.61 1.97
N THR A 20 -13.27 6.97 1.13
CA THR A 20 -13.56 7.52 -0.21
C THR A 20 -14.35 6.53 -1.07
N LEU A 21 -13.94 5.26 -1.09
CA LEU A 21 -14.65 4.21 -1.84
C LEU A 21 -16.09 4.02 -1.32
N THR A 22 -16.27 4.02 0.01
CA THR A 22 -17.61 3.91 0.62
C THR A 22 -18.50 5.10 0.26
N LEU A 23 -17.98 6.33 0.32
CA LEU A 23 -18.75 7.53 -0.01
C LEU A 23 -19.16 7.56 -1.49
N ILE A 24 -18.25 7.17 -2.41
CA ILE A 24 -18.57 7.09 -3.84
C ILE A 24 -19.61 6.00 -4.09
N GLY A 25 -19.46 4.82 -3.46
CA GLY A 25 -20.43 3.73 -3.57
C GLY A 25 -21.82 4.15 -3.08
N LEU A 26 -21.89 4.89 -1.97
CA LEU A 26 -23.14 5.43 -1.43
C LEU A 26 -23.78 6.45 -2.40
N LEU A 27 -22.98 7.36 -2.96
CA LEU A 27 -23.45 8.35 -3.92
C LEU A 27 -24.10 7.68 -5.14
N LEU A 28 -23.47 6.64 -5.68
CA LEU A 28 -23.98 5.89 -6.84
C LEU A 28 -25.32 5.19 -6.57
N VAL A 29 -25.63 4.86 -5.31
CA VAL A 29 -26.89 4.21 -4.93
C VAL A 29 -27.98 5.23 -4.61
N LEU A 30 -27.61 6.36 -3.98
CA LEU A 30 -28.57 7.34 -3.47
C LEU A 30 -28.95 8.42 -4.49
N VAL A 31 -28.11 8.69 -5.49
CA VAL A 31 -28.37 9.73 -6.49
C VAL A 31 -28.97 9.07 -7.73
N PRO A 32 -30.26 9.31 -8.04
CA PRO A 32 -30.84 8.91 -9.32
C PRO A 32 -30.11 9.66 -10.42
N ASP A 33 -29.62 8.94 -11.42
CA ASP A 33 -28.74 9.51 -12.43
C ASP A 33 -29.28 9.22 -13.83
N ASP A 34 -29.60 10.29 -14.56
CA ASP A 34 -30.02 10.23 -15.96
C ASP A 34 -28.81 10.21 -16.92
N ARG A 35 -27.58 10.32 -16.37
CA ARG A 35 -26.33 10.36 -17.14
C ARG A 35 -25.45 9.13 -16.85
N PRO A 36 -24.65 8.66 -17.81
CA PRO A 36 -23.74 7.54 -17.58
C PRO A 36 -22.47 8.00 -16.85
N LEU A 37 -22.53 8.19 -15.52
CA LEU A 37 -21.35 8.50 -14.71
C LEU A 37 -20.43 7.29 -14.46
N ILE A 38 -20.97 6.08 -14.56
CA ILE A 38 -20.24 4.81 -14.36
C ILE A 38 -18.95 4.71 -15.19
N PRO A 39 -18.93 4.94 -16.52
CA PRO A 39 -17.70 4.85 -17.30
C PRO A 39 -16.59 5.83 -16.87
N VAL A 40 -16.93 6.92 -16.19
CA VAL A 40 -15.97 7.89 -15.66
C VAL A 40 -15.48 7.47 -14.26
N ILE A 41 -16.38 7.00 -13.40
CA ILE A 41 -16.08 6.68 -12.00
C ILE A 41 -15.40 5.32 -11.86
N ALA A 42 -15.80 4.32 -12.66
CA ALA A 42 -15.24 2.97 -12.61
C ALA A 42 -13.70 2.92 -12.74
N PRO A 43 -13.04 3.60 -13.70
CA PRO A 43 -11.58 3.57 -13.77
C PRO A 43 -10.92 4.23 -12.57
N ILE A 44 -11.50 5.29 -12.00
CA ILE A 44 -10.97 5.96 -10.80
C ILE A 44 -11.01 5.01 -9.61
N LEU A 45 -12.14 4.30 -9.40
CA LEU A 45 -12.26 3.30 -8.35
C LEU A 45 -11.28 2.15 -8.54
N ALA A 46 -11.13 1.66 -9.78
CA ALA A 46 -10.18 0.60 -10.10
C ALA A 46 -8.74 1.01 -9.77
N VAL A 47 -8.33 2.23 -10.13
CA VAL A 47 -7.00 2.77 -9.80
C VAL A 47 -6.82 2.92 -8.30
N ALA A 48 -7.82 3.42 -7.57
CA ALA A 48 -7.73 3.58 -6.11
C ALA A 48 -7.54 2.23 -5.40
N VAL A 49 -8.30 1.20 -5.82
CA VAL A 49 -8.16 -0.17 -5.33
C VAL A 49 -6.78 -0.74 -5.68
N LEU A 50 -6.31 -0.55 -6.91
CA LEU A 50 -4.98 -0.99 -7.34
C LEU A 50 -3.88 -0.36 -6.48
N VAL A 51 -3.96 0.94 -6.22
CA VAL A 51 -3.01 1.67 -5.36
C VAL A 51 -3.04 1.11 -3.94
N ALA A 52 -4.22 0.83 -3.38
CA ALA A 52 -4.34 0.22 -2.06
C ALA A 52 -3.63 -1.15 -1.99
N PHE A 53 -3.76 -1.97 -3.03
CA PHE A 53 -3.09 -3.28 -3.08
C PHE A 53 -1.58 -3.19 -3.30
N LEU A 54 -1.11 -2.24 -4.11
CA LEU A 54 0.31 -2.08 -4.42
C LEU A 54 1.07 -1.42 -3.27
N PHE A 55 0.45 -0.49 -2.54
CA PHE A 55 1.14 0.38 -1.58
C PHE A 55 0.58 0.29 -0.15
N GLY A 56 -0.48 -0.48 0.09
CA GLY A 56 -1.16 -0.54 1.39
C GLY A 56 -0.37 -1.19 2.53
N SER A 57 0.75 -1.85 2.21
CA SER A 57 1.65 -2.39 3.23
C SER A 57 3.10 -2.35 2.79
N LEU A 58 4.02 -2.24 3.74
CA LEU A 58 5.44 -2.45 3.52
C LEU A 58 5.87 -3.65 4.37
N THR A 59 6.32 -4.72 3.72
CA THR A 59 6.86 -5.90 4.39
C THR A 59 8.37 -5.91 4.26
N VAL A 60 9.07 -5.96 5.38
CA VAL A 60 10.53 -6.09 5.43
C VAL A 60 10.87 -7.49 5.91
N VAL A 61 11.68 -8.19 5.13
CA VAL A 61 12.20 -9.53 5.43
C VAL A 61 13.72 -9.49 5.45
N VAL A 62 14.31 -10.03 6.51
CA VAL A 62 15.76 -10.14 6.70
C VAL A 62 16.13 -11.62 6.71
N THR A 63 17.08 -11.99 5.86
CA THR A 63 17.76 -13.28 5.89
C THR A 63 19.22 -13.10 6.32
N ASP A 64 19.97 -14.18 6.34
CA ASP A 64 21.43 -14.19 6.52
C ASP A 64 22.20 -13.39 5.45
N GLU A 65 21.74 -13.43 4.20
CA GLU A 65 22.44 -12.78 3.08
C GLU A 65 21.85 -11.43 2.67
N ARG A 66 20.54 -11.22 2.88
CA ARG A 66 19.81 -10.12 2.24
C ARG A 66 18.77 -9.49 3.15
N VAL A 67 18.51 -8.22 2.87
CA VAL A 67 17.32 -7.53 3.36
C VAL A 67 16.46 -7.18 2.16
N THR A 68 15.17 -7.48 2.26
CA THR A 68 14.20 -7.23 1.20
C THR A 68 13.03 -6.43 1.74
N ALA A 69 12.74 -5.31 1.11
CA ALA A 69 11.57 -4.48 1.38
C ALA A 69 10.60 -4.59 0.20
N SER A 70 9.37 -5.02 0.49
CA SER A 70 8.34 -5.32 -0.50
C SER A 70 7.07 -4.54 -0.18
N LEU A 71 6.51 -3.84 -1.15
CA LEU A 71 5.25 -3.12 -1.02
C LEU A 71 4.06 -4.00 -1.44
N GLY A 72 2.97 -3.90 -0.67
CA GLY A 72 1.68 -4.48 -0.98
C GLY A 72 1.74 -5.99 -1.21
N LEU A 73 1.33 -6.39 -2.41
CA LEU A 73 1.40 -7.77 -2.91
C LEU A 73 2.83 -8.27 -3.25
N GLY A 74 3.86 -7.42 -3.12
CA GLY A 74 5.26 -7.77 -3.36
C GLY A 74 5.75 -7.60 -4.81
N LEU A 75 4.93 -6.96 -5.65
CA LEU A 75 5.30 -6.60 -7.03
C LEU A 75 6.40 -5.53 -7.07
N ILE A 76 6.26 -4.51 -6.22
CA ILE A 76 7.27 -3.47 -6.06
C ILE A 76 8.14 -3.86 -4.86
N ARG A 77 9.38 -4.27 -5.13
CA ARG A 77 10.33 -4.69 -4.09
C ARG A 77 11.73 -4.19 -4.36
N LYS A 78 12.50 -3.98 -3.29
CA LYS A 78 13.92 -3.68 -3.32
C LYS A 78 14.65 -4.66 -2.41
N SER A 79 15.72 -5.26 -2.92
CA SER A 79 16.55 -6.22 -2.18
C SER A 79 18.01 -5.76 -2.25
N PHE A 80 18.70 -5.87 -1.12
CA PHE A 80 20.10 -5.50 -0.97
C PHE A 80 20.83 -6.60 -0.20
N ARG A 81 22.09 -6.85 -0.56
CA ARG A 81 22.91 -7.82 0.15
C ARG A 81 23.46 -7.19 1.43
N ILE A 82 23.53 -7.98 2.50
CA ILE A 82 24.04 -7.51 3.79
C ILE A 82 25.53 -7.12 3.68
N GLU A 83 26.31 -7.86 2.88
CA GLU A 83 27.72 -7.54 2.60
C GLU A 83 27.95 -6.16 1.95
N GLU A 84 26.94 -5.60 1.28
CA GLU A 84 27.03 -4.27 0.64
C GLU A 84 26.67 -3.12 1.60
N ILE A 85 26.12 -3.42 2.79
CA ILE A 85 25.71 -2.42 3.78
C ILE A 85 26.95 -1.90 4.52
N ARG A 86 27.24 -0.60 4.37
CA ARG A 86 28.41 0.04 4.99
C ARG A 86 28.17 0.57 6.40
N ASP A 87 26.94 0.99 6.73
CA ASP A 87 26.57 1.58 8.02
C ASP A 87 25.10 1.30 8.31
N VAL A 88 24.74 1.14 9.58
CA VAL A 88 23.37 0.90 10.04
C VAL A 88 23.10 1.80 11.25
N ARG A 89 22.05 2.60 11.16
CA ARG A 89 21.61 3.49 12.26
C ARG A 89 20.14 3.28 12.55
N ALA A 90 19.81 3.13 13.82
CA ALA A 90 18.43 3.15 14.26
C ALA A 90 17.91 4.59 14.17
N VAL A 91 16.87 4.80 13.36
CA VAL A 91 16.20 6.09 13.22
C VAL A 91 14.81 6.04 13.85
N ARG A 92 14.39 7.15 14.45
CA ARG A 92 13.01 7.36 14.89
C ARG A 92 12.40 8.44 14.01
N ASN A 93 11.60 8.02 13.03
CA ASN A 93 10.86 8.95 12.20
C ASN A 93 9.54 9.29 12.90
N HIS A 94 9.34 10.56 13.23
CA HIS A 94 8.04 11.03 13.69
C HIS A 94 7.11 11.09 12.48
N TRP A 95 6.09 10.24 12.46
CA TRP A 95 4.95 10.41 11.57
C TRP A 95 3.93 11.26 12.32
N TYR A 96 3.77 12.50 11.86
CA TYR A 96 2.80 13.49 12.35
C TYR A 96 1.37 13.03 12.10
#